data_AF-A0A3D4WMS0-F1
#
_entry.id   AF-A0A3D4WMS0-F1
#
_cell.length_a   1.000
_cell.length_b   1.000
_cell.length_c   1.000
_cell.angle_alpha   90.00
_cell.angle_beta   90.00
_cell.angle_gamma   90.00
#
_symmetry.space_group_name_H-M   'P 1'
#
loop_
_entity.id
_entity.type
_entity.pdbx_description
1 polymer ?
#
loop_
_entity_poly.entity_id
_entity_poly.type
_entity_poly.pdbx_seq_one_letter_code
_entity_poly.pdbx_strand_id
1 'polypeptide(L)'
;TANRKAIDRIRRENKRDDKQKEAQMVYYDDPPEPLGAIDDDRLRLIFTCCHPALAMETRVALTLRMVGGLTVPEIARAFLVQGTAMERRITRAKAKIKAARIPYRVPSAEDLPARVSGVLAVLYLVFNEGYLATSPDTDPVRHDLTAEAIRLTRLILALMPDDGEVAGLLALMLLTEARRTARVSASGELVTLDEQDRGAWDAALVAEGHRLVRERLAARVAPGRYQILAAINAVHTSAR
;
A
#
# COMPACT_ATOMS: atom_id res chain seq x y z
N THR A 1 10.71 -4.98 25.77
CA THR A 1 9.41 -5.22 26.44
C THR A 1 8.26 -4.77 25.56
N ALA A 2 7.27 -5.64 25.34
CA ALA A 2 6.12 -5.43 24.43
C ALA A 2 5.35 -4.12 24.68
N ASN A 3 5.37 -3.64 25.93
CA ASN A 3 4.73 -2.40 26.34
C ASN A 3 5.35 -1.14 25.69
N ARG A 4 6.67 -1.12 25.44
CA ARG A 4 7.34 0.00 24.74
C ARG A 4 7.01 0.01 23.25
N LYS A 5 6.88 -1.16 22.62
CA LYS A 5 6.47 -1.30 21.21
C LYS A 5 5.00 -0.90 20.99
N ALA A 6 4.12 -1.21 21.92
CA ALA A 6 2.71 -0.79 21.86
C ALA A 6 2.55 0.73 22.00
N ILE A 7 3.29 1.37 22.92
CA ILE A 7 3.28 2.83 23.09
C ILE A 7 3.87 3.54 21.87
N ASP A 8 4.91 2.99 21.25
CA ASP A 8 5.46 3.53 20.00
C ASP A 8 4.50 3.34 18.82
N ARG A 9 3.75 2.23 18.76
CA ARG A 9 2.68 2.04 17.76
C ARG A 9 1.57 3.07 17.92
N ILE A 10 1.10 3.29 19.15
CA ILE A 10 0.05 4.29 19.46
C ILE A 10 0.55 5.71 19.17
N ARG A 11 1.81 6.05 19.53
CA ARG A 11 2.40 7.36 19.20
C ARG A 11 2.57 7.57 17.70
N ARG A 12 2.84 6.51 16.93
CA ARG A 12 2.95 6.57 15.47
C ARG A 12 1.58 6.60 14.79
N GLU A 13 0.59 5.89 15.30
CA GLU A 13 -0.81 5.97 14.88
C GLU A 13 -1.37 7.39 15.10
N ASN A 14 -1.15 7.99 16.27
CA ASN A 14 -1.54 9.39 16.53
C ASN A 14 -0.83 10.38 15.59
N LYS A 15 0.47 10.19 15.34
CA LYS A 15 1.20 11.01 14.35
C LYS A 15 0.75 10.78 12.90
N ARG A 16 0.16 9.63 12.58
CA ARG A 16 -0.41 9.35 11.25
C ARG A 16 -1.68 10.16 11.03
N ASP A 17 -2.55 10.22 12.03
CA ASP A 17 -3.77 11.03 11.98
C ASP A 17 -3.43 12.54 11.94
N ASP A 18 -2.40 12.98 12.66
CA ASP A 18 -1.91 14.36 12.58
C ASP A 18 -1.33 14.69 11.20
N LYS A 19 -0.59 13.77 10.57
CA LYS A 19 -0.11 13.93 9.18
C LYS A 19 -1.24 13.92 8.16
N GLN A 20 -2.33 13.21 8.45
CA GLN A 20 -3.55 13.19 7.64
C GLN A 20 -4.30 14.53 7.77
N LYS A 21 -4.40 15.09 8.98
CA LYS A 21 -4.91 16.45 9.19
C LYS A 21 -4.02 17.50 8.56
N GLU A 22 -2.70 17.35 8.65
CA GLU A 22 -1.72 18.19 7.94
C GLU A 22 -1.90 18.05 6.41
N ALA A 23 -2.22 16.86 5.91
CA ALA A 23 -2.61 16.67 4.51
C ALA A 23 -3.83 17.52 4.16
N GLN A 24 -4.90 17.38 4.93
CA GLN A 24 -6.16 18.08 4.73
C GLN A 24 -5.94 19.60 4.75
N MET A 25 -5.18 20.12 5.71
CA MET A 25 -4.84 21.54 5.83
C MET A 25 -3.90 22.06 4.73
N VAL A 26 -2.97 21.22 4.23
CA VAL A 26 -2.02 21.64 3.18
C VAL A 26 -2.66 21.57 1.78
N TYR A 27 -3.70 20.75 1.61
CA TYR A 27 -4.33 20.56 0.30
C TYR A 27 -5.43 21.59 0.01
N TYR A 28 -6.30 22.00 0.94
CA TYR A 28 -7.36 22.99 0.64
C TYR A 28 -7.86 23.83 1.84
N ASP A 29 -8.30 25.06 1.53
CA ASP A 29 -8.97 26.06 2.38
C ASP A 29 -10.48 26.19 1.99
N ASP A 30 -10.94 25.43 0.99
CA ASP A 30 -12.31 25.49 0.43
C ASP A 30 -13.22 24.38 0.99
N PRO A 31 -14.55 24.61 1.04
CA PRO A 31 -15.50 23.64 1.56
C PRO A 31 -15.53 22.36 0.70
N PRO A 32 -15.65 21.16 1.32
CA PRO A 32 -15.63 19.90 0.59
C PRO A 32 -16.85 19.79 -0.35
N GLU A 33 -16.59 19.46 -1.62
CA GLU A 33 -17.62 19.01 -2.57
C GLU A 33 -18.30 17.71 -2.07
N PRO A 34 -19.51 17.38 -2.57
CA PRO A 34 -20.32 16.28 -2.06
C PRO A 34 -19.56 14.96 -1.95
N LEU A 35 -19.77 14.28 -0.81
CA LEU A 35 -19.18 12.99 -0.46
C LEU A 35 -19.57 11.95 -1.52
N GLY A 36 -18.59 11.37 -2.22
CA GLY A 36 -18.81 10.20 -3.07
C GLY A 36 -19.21 8.95 -2.27
N ALA A 37 -19.43 7.83 -2.97
CA ALA A 37 -20.02 6.59 -2.41
C ALA A 37 -19.21 5.90 -1.27
N ILE A 38 -17.99 6.33 -0.97
CA ILE A 38 -17.18 5.82 0.15
C ILE A 38 -16.62 6.97 0.97
N ASP A 39 -16.95 6.99 2.26
CA ASP A 39 -16.45 7.94 3.24
C ASP A 39 -15.13 7.48 3.88
N ASP A 40 -14.11 7.25 3.04
CA ASP A 40 -12.75 6.94 3.50
C ASP A 40 -11.78 8.02 2.99
N ASP A 41 -11.33 8.87 3.92
CA ASP A 41 -10.35 9.94 3.67
C ASP A 41 -9.03 9.43 3.09
N ARG A 42 -8.59 8.23 3.47
CA ARG A 42 -7.34 7.66 2.96
C ARG A 42 -7.52 7.14 1.54
N LEU A 43 -8.69 6.60 1.22
CA LEU A 43 -9.03 6.21 -0.15
C LEU A 43 -9.11 7.44 -1.06
N ARG A 44 -9.72 8.54 -0.60
CA ARG A 44 -9.68 9.82 -1.33
C ARG A 44 -8.23 10.29 -1.54
N LEU A 45 -7.43 10.25 -0.49
CA LEU A 45 -6.04 10.71 -0.52
C LEU A 45 -5.17 9.88 -1.47
N ILE A 46 -5.33 8.55 -1.50
CA ILE A 46 -4.56 7.71 -2.43
C ILE A 46 -4.92 8.02 -3.88
N PHE A 47 -6.20 8.21 -4.21
CA PHE A 47 -6.60 8.60 -5.57
C PHE A 47 -6.09 9.98 -5.98
N THR A 48 -6.08 10.95 -5.06
CA THR A 48 -5.48 12.28 -5.30
C THR A 48 -3.97 12.17 -5.50
N CYS A 49 -3.25 11.43 -4.65
CA CYS A 49 -1.80 11.22 -4.78
C CYS A 49 -1.43 10.42 -6.02
N CYS A 50 -2.30 9.53 -6.51
CA CYS A 50 -2.04 8.68 -7.67
C CYS A 50 -2.51 9.27 -9.01
N HIS A 51 -2.85 10.56 -9.04
CA HIS A 51 -3.38 11.21 -10.24
C HIS A 51 -2.43 11.11 -11.46
N PRO A 52 -2.95 10.84 -12.68
CA PRO A 52 -2.15 10.74 -13.91
C PRO A 52 -1.21 11.92 -14.19
N ALA A 53 -1.61 13.12 -13.78
CA ALA A 53 -0.82 14.35 -13.93
C ALA A 53 0.52 14.34 -13.18
N LEU A 54 0.70 13.45 -12.20
CA LEU A 54 1.94 13.29 -11.44
C LEU A 54 2.79 12.17 -12.05
N ALA A 55 4.11 12.32 -12.07
CA ALA A 55 5.01 11.23 -12.46
C ALA A 55 4.93 10.08 -11.45
N MET A 56 5.15 8.83 -11.88
CA MET A 56 5.00 7.64 -11.00
C MET A 56 5.80 7.76 -9.70
N GLU A 57 7.07 8.11 -9.78
CA GLU A 57 7.93 8.35 -8.60
C GLU A 57 7.35 9.36 -7.61
N THR A 58 6.68 10.39 -8.15
CA THR A 58 6.05 11.43 -7.34
C THR A 58 4.78 10.91 -6.65
N ARG A 59 3.98 10.06 -7.34
CA ARG A 59 2.81 9.40 -6.76
C ARG A 59 3.21 8.50 -5.59
N VAL A 60 4.27 7.72 -5.76
CA VAL A 60 4.82 6.82 -4.74
C VAL A 60 5.34 7.63 -3.54
N ALA A 61 6.17 8.64 -3.78
CA ALA A 61 6.72 9.48 -2.71
C ALA A 61 5.63 10.21 -1.91
N LEU A 62 4.63 10.78 -2.59
CA LEU A 62 3.48 11.40 -1.93
C LEU A 62 2.67 10.38 -1.13
N THR A 63 2.38 9.21 -1.70
CA THR A 63 1.58 8.20 -0.99
C THR A 63 2.32 7.68 0.24
N LEU A 64 3.61 7.41 0.15
CA LEU A 64 4.43 7.05 1.30
C LEU A 64 4.42 8.14 2.38
N ARG A 65 4.47 9.42 2.00
CA ARG A 65 4.41 10.54 2.95
C ARG A 65 3.05 10.68 3.61
N MET A 66 1.99 10.74 2.80
CA MET A 66 0.66 11.19 3.23
C MET A 66 -0.22 10.03 3.71
N VAL A 67 -0.10 8.84 3.10
CA VAL A 67 -0.85 7.63 3.46
C VAL A 67 0.00 6.69 4.31
N GLY A 68 1.25 6.44 3.89
CA GLY A 68 2.19 5.59 4.62
C GLY A 68 2.67 6.21 5.94
N GLY A 69 2.64 7.55 6.04
CA GLY A 69 3.11 8.28 7.21
C GLY A 69 4.64 8.33 7.34
N LEU A 70 5.39 8.07 6.27
CA LEU A 70 6.85 8.15 6.30
C LEU A 70 7.33 9.61 6.44
N THR A 71 8.52 9.78 6.97
CA THR A 71 9.25 11.05 7.02
C THR A 71 9.99 11.28 5.70
N VAL A 72 10.27 12.54 5.37
CA VAL A 72 11.03 12.89 4.16
C VAL A 72 12.39 12.17 4.11
N PRO A 73 13.17 12.05 5.21
CA PRO A 73 14.41 11.28 5.19
C PRO A 73 14.23 9.79 4.89
N GLU A 74 13.18 9.15 5.43
CA GLU A 74 12.90 7.72 5.13
C GLU A 74 12.58 7.53 3.65
N ILE A 75 11.75 8.41 3.09
CA ILE A 75 11.39 8.35 1.65
C ILE A 75 12.63 8.67 0.80
N ALA A 76 13.46 9.63 1.19
CA ALA A 76 14.69 9.95 0.46
C ALA A 76 15.64 8.74 0.38
N ARG A 77 15.77 7.97 1.47
CA ARG A 77 16.54 6.72 1.49
C ARG A 77 15.95 5.65 0.58
N ALA A 78 14.64 5.41 0.63
CA ALA A 78 13.97 4.46 -0.25
C ALA A 78 14.15 4.80 -1.75
N PHE A 79 14.29 6.10 -2.07
CA PHE A 79 14.54 6.58 -3.43
C PHE A 79 16.02 6.79 -3.76
N LEU A 80 16.95 6.52 -2.83
CA LEU A 80 18.39 6.77 -2.97
C LEU A 80 18.71 8.22 -3.43
N VAL A 81 18.02 9.20 -2.86
CA VAL A 81 18.23 10.63 -3.15
C VAL A 81 18.51 11.42 -1.87
N GLN A 82 19.00 12.65 -2.04
CA GLN A 82 19.20 13.59 -0.94
C GLN A 82 17.85 14.02 -0.32
N GLY A 83 17.83 14.20 1.01
CA GLY A 83 16.63 14.63 1.74
C GLY A 83 16.02 15.93 1.21
N THR A 84 16.87 16.91 0.89
CA THR A 84 16.46 18.20 0.31
C THR A 84 15.85 18.04 -1.09
N ALA A 85 16.34 17.08 -1.90
CA ALA A 85 15.77 16.78 -3.20
C ALA A 85 14.37 16.14 -3.06
N MET A 86 14.20 15.24 -2.08
CA MET A 86 12.92 14.62 -1.78
C MET A 86 11.90 15.63 -1.23
N GLU A 87 12.32 16.53 -0.35
CA GLU A 87 11.48 17.61 0.17
C GLU A 87 10.96 18.50 -0.96
N ARG A 88 11.86 18.98 -1.83
CA ARG A 88 11.50 19.77 -3.01
C ARG A 88 10.56 19.00 -3.95
N ARG A 89 10.77 17.68 -4.12
CA ARG A 89 9.89 16.82 -4.93
C ARG A 89 8.48 16.78 -4.34
N ILE A 90 8.34 16.56 -3.04
CA ILE A 90 7.03 16.54 -2.34
C ILE A 90 6.34 17.90 -2.43
N THR A 91 7.05 19.00 -2.19
CA THR A 91 6.49 20.35 -2.27
C THR A 91 6.00 20.69 -3.68
N ARG A 92 6.80 20.39 -4.72
CA ARG A 92 6.37 20.58 -6.12
C ARG A 92 5.17 19.73 -6.48
N ALA A 93 5.09 18.51 -5.95
CA ALA A 93 3.97 17.62 -6.18
C ALA A 93 2.67 18.18 -5.60
N LYS A 94 2.71 18.69 -4.36
CA LYS A 94 1.60 19.39 -3.71
C LYS A 94 1.15 20.62 -4.50
N ALA A 95 2.11 21.44 -4.94
CA ALA A 95 1.82 22.61 -5.78
C ALA A 95 1.18 22.21 -7.12
N LYS A 96 1.64 21.13 -7.75
CA LYS A 96 1.07 20.61 -8.99
C LYS A 96 -0.35 20.09 -8.81
N ILE A 97 -0.66 19.46 -7.68
CA ILE A 97 -2.02 19.02 -7.32
C ILE A 97 -2.97 20.23 -7.25
N LYS A 98 -2.55 21.29 -6.55
CA LYS A 98 -3.31 22.53 -6.42
C LYS A 98 -3.49 23.24 -7.78
N ALA A 99 -2.41 23.39 -8.55
CA ALA A 99 -2.44 24.05 -9.85
C ALA A 99 -3.32 23.32 -10.87
N ALA A 100 -3.31 21.98 -10.85
CA ALA A 100 -4.15 21.16 -11.72
C ALA A 100 -5.59 20.99 -11.21
N ARG A 101 -5.96 21.59 -10.07
CA ARG A 101 -7.28 21.48 -9.42
C ARG A 101 -7.75 20.03 -9.33
N ILE A 102 -6.85 19.13 -8.94
CA ILE A 102 -7.19 17.71 -8.82
C ILE A 102 -8.19 17.56 -7.66
N PRO A 103 -9.37 16.97 -7.91
CA PRO A 103 -10.41 16.88 -6.89
C PRO A 103 -10.01 15.88 -5.80
N TYR A 104 -10.28 16.24 -4.54
CA TYR A 104 -10.11 15.35 -3.39
C TYR A 104 -11.37 14.51 -3.20
N ARG A 105 -11.50 13.49 -4.04
CA ARG A 105 -12.62 12.55 -4.01
C ARG A 105 -12.19 11.19 -4.53
N VAL A 106 -12.95 10.16 -4.18
CA VAL A 106 -12.91 8.92 -4.94
C VAL A 106 -13.43 9.25 -6.35
N PRO A 107 -12.71 8.88 -7.42
CA PRO A 107 -13.15 9.13 -8.79
C PRO A 107 -14.53 8.52 -9.05
N SER A 108 -15.24 9.06 -10.06
CA SER A 108 -16.46 8.41 -10.54
C SER A 108 -16.16 7.00 -11.05
N ALA A 109 -17.17 6.14 -11.13
CA ALA A 109 -16.99 4.77 -11.65
C ALA A 109 -16.38 4.75 -13.06
N GLU A 110 -16.68 5.76 -13.89
CA GLU A 110 -16.16 5.91 -15.25
C GLU A 110 -14.68 6.30 -15.27
N ASP A 111 -14.22 7.06 -14.28
CA ASP A 111 -12.83 7.50 -14.16
C ASP A 111 -11.91 6.45 -13.51
N LEU A 112 -12.48 5.48 -12.79
CA LEU A 112 -11.74 4.49 -12.01
C LEU A 112 -10.79 3.65 -12.88
N PRO A 113 -11.21 3.02 -14.00
CA PRO A 113 -10.33 2.17 -14.81
C PRO A 113 -9.04 2.86 -15.26
N ALA A 114 -9.10 4.15 -15.63
CA ALA A 114 -7.94 4.93 -16.06
C ALA A 114 -6.94 5.23 -14.92
N ARG A 115 -7.38 5.13 -13.65
CA ARG A 115 -6.62 5.54 -12.47
C ARG A 115 -6.13 4.34 -11.65
N VAL A 116 -6.87 3.23 -11.68
CA VAL A 116 -6.64 2.05 -10.83
C VAL A 116 -5.26 1.45 -11.05
N SER A 117 -4.80 1.30 -12.29
CA SER A 117 -3.46 0.75 -12.56
C SER A 117 -2.34 1.50 -11.82
N GLY A 118 -2.42 2.85 -11.79
CA GLY A 118 -1.45 3.67 -11.05
C GLY A 118 -1.57 3.50 -9.53
N VAL A 119 -2.79 3.37 -9.02
CA VAL A 119 -3.05 3.13 -7.59
C VAL A 119 -2.53 1.75 -7.18
N LEU A 120 -2.78 0.70 -7.97
CA LEU A 120 -2.28 -0.66 -7.72
C LEU A 120 -0.75 -0.71 -7.71
N ALA A 121 -0.10 -0.01 -8.65
CA ALA A 121 1.36 0.12 -8.67
C ALA A 121 1.90 0.76 -7.39
N VAL A 122 1.27 1.86 -6.94
CA VAL A 122 1.66 2.56 -5.71
C VAL A 122 1.41 1.68 -4.48
N LEU A 123 0.25 1.03 -4.37
CA LEU A 123 -0.08 0.14 -3.25
C LEU A 123 0.91 -1.02 -3.17
N TYR A 124 1.27 -1.62 -4.31
CA TYR A 124 2.28 -2.68 -4.34
C TYR A 124 3.65 -2.20 -3.87
N LEU A 125 4.06 -0.99 -4.26
CA LEU A 125 5.33 -0.40 -3.81
C LEU A 125 5.32 -0.05 -2.32
N VAL A 126 4.21 0.50 -1.81
CA VAL A 126 4.03 0.77 -0.37
C VAL A 126 4.08 -0.53 0.44
N PHE A 127 3.44 -1.59 -0.05
CA PHE A 127 3.50 -2.91 0.56
C PHE A 127 4.94 -3.46 0.57
N ASN A 128 5.67 -3.36 -0.54
CA ASN A 128 7.05 -3.84 -0.63
C ASN A 128 8.01 -3.10 0.32
N GLU A 129 7.83 -1.78 0.49
CA GLU A 129 8.59 -1.00 1.47
C GLU A 129 8.31 -1.45 2.92
N GLY A 130 7.07 -1.86 3.20
CA GLY A 130 6.71 -2.45 4.48
C GLY A 130 7.24 -3.86 4.69
N TYR A 131 7.32 -4.64 3.60
CA TYR A 131 7.71 -6.04 3.56
C TYR A 131 9.19 -6.29 3.89
N LEU A 132 10.09 -5.45 3.39
CA LEU A 132 11.53 -5.48 3.69
C LEU A 132 12.02 -4.04 3.86
N ALA A 133 12.01 -3.55 5.09
CA ALA A 133 12.37 -2.16 5.38
C ALA A 133 13.83 -1.91 5.01
N THR A 134 14.11 -0.92 4.17
CA THR A 134 15.46 -0.62 3.65
C THR A 134 16.37 0.07 4.69
N SER A 135 15.91 0.27 5.93
CA SER A 135 16.60 1.11 6.93
C SER A 135 17.12 0.29 8.12
N PRO A 136 18.43 0.33 8.45
CA PRO A 136 19.04 -0.46 9.53
C PRO A 136 18.49 -0.14 10.94
N ASP A 137 18.04 1.10 11.17
CA ASP A 137 17.57 1.57 12.48
C ASP A 137 16.05 1.42 12.70
N THR A 138 15.36 0.71 11.81
CA THR A 138 13.92 0.44 11.95
C THR A 138 13.68 -1.07 12.04
N ASP A 139 12.59 -1.48 12.70
CA ASP A 139 12.16 -2.89 12.66
C ASP A 139 12.18 -3.37 11.18
N PRO A 140 12.77 -4.53 10.86
CA PRO A 140 12.97 -5.03 9.48
C PRO A 140 11.69 -5.14 8.65
N VAL A 141 10.53 -5.12 9.33
CA VAL A 141 9.21 -5.14 8.71
C VAL A 141 8.34 -4.05 9.35
N ARG A 142 7.72 -3.21 8.51
CA ARG A 142 6.76 -2.17 8.95
C ARG A 142 5.34 -2.68 8.74
N HIS A 143 4.83 -3.42 9.72
CA HIS A 143 3.47 -3.99 9.71
C HIS A 143 2.38 -2.99 9.40
N ASP A 144 2.53 -1.78 9.93
CA ASP A 144 1.56 -0.72 9.75
C ASP A 144 1.45 -0.26 8.28
N LEU A 145 2.47 -0.51 7.44
CA LEU A 145 2.44 -0.23 6.00
C LEU A 145 1.85 -1.40 5.22
N THR A 146 2.26 -2.64 5.51
CA THR A 146 1.71 -3.82 4.82
C THR A 146 0.22 -3.98 5.11
N ALA A 147 -0.18 -3.81 6.37
CA ALA A 147 -1.58 -3.85 6.79
C ALA A 147 -2.41 -2.74 6.14
N GLU A 148 -1.86 -1.52 6.04
CA GLU A 148 -2.59 -0.42 5.41
C GLU A 148 -2.73 -0.59 3.90
N ALA A 149 -1.69 -1.08 3.22
CA ALA A 149 -1.76 -1.41 1.80
C ALA A 149 -2.81 -2.49 1.52
N ILE A 150 -2.87 -3.54 2.36
CA ILE A 150 -3.91 -4.57 2.29
C ILE A 150 -5.29 -3.96 2.53
N ARG A 151 -5.46 -3.14 3.58
CA ARG A 151 -6.75 -2.49 3.91
C ARG A 151 -7.26 -1.63 2.75
N LEU A 152 -6.41 -0.78 2.17
CA LEU A 152 -6.77 0.06 1.03
C LEU A 152 -7.09 -0.76 -0.21
N THR A 153 -6.33 -1.83 -0.48
CA THR A 153 -6.61 -2.73 -1.61
C THR A 153 -7.97 -3.42 -1.45
N ARG A 154 -8.37 -3.80 -0.22
CA ARG A 154 -9.71 -4.33 0.06
C ARG A 154 -10.81 -3.32 -0.23
N LEU A 155 -10.61 -2.04 0.11
CA LEU A 155 -11.58 -0.99 -0.21
C LEU A 155 -11.74 -0.80 -1.72
N ILE A 156 -10.64 -0.86 -2.47
CA ILE A 156 -10.70 -0.80 -3.94
C ILE A 156 -11.41 -2.04 -4.49
N LEU A 157 -11.17 -3.23 -3.93
CA LEU A 157 -11.87 -4.44 -4.35
C LEU A 157 -13.38 -4.34 -4.10
N ALA A 158 -13.79 -3.72 -2.98
CA ALA A 158 -15.21 -3.47 -2.72
C ALA A 158 -15.84 -2.49 -3.70
N LEU A 159 -15.07 -1.50 -4.19
CA LEU A 159 -15.52 -0.59 -5.26
C LEU A 159 -15.57 -1.25 -6.63
N MET A 160 -14.65 -2.16 -6.91
CA MET A 160 -14.44 -2.76 -8.22
C MET A 160 -14.32 -4.29 -8.11
N PRO A 161 -15.41 -4.98 -7.71
CA PRO A 161 -15.38 -6.42 -7.44
C PRO A 161 -15.03 -7.27 -8.67
N ASP A 162 -15.33 -6.76 -9.86
CA ASP A 162 -15.08 -7.43 -11.13
C ASP A 162 -13.69 -7.17 -11.70
N ASP A 163 -12.92 -6.24 -11.13
CA ASP A 163 -11.55 -5.97 -11.59
C ASP A 163 -10.59 -7.10 -11.18
N GLY A 164 -10.06 -7.79 -12.19
CA GLY A 164 -9.16 -8.93 -12.00
C GLY A 164 -7.84 -8.57 -11.33
N GLU A 165 -7.29 -7.39 -11.63
CA GLU A 165 -5.98 -6.96 -11.15
C GLU A 165 -6.04 -6.45 -9.72
N VAL A 166 -7.16 -5.84 -9.30
CA VAL A 166 -7.38 -5.48 -7.89
C VAL A 166 -7.41 -6.74 -7.01
N ALA A 167 -8.18 -7.75 -7.42
CA ALA A 167 -8.24 -9.04 -6.72
C ALA A 167 -6.88 -9.76 -6.74
N GLY A 168 -6.18 -9.72 -7.87
CA GLY A 168 -4.83 -10.26 -8.02
C GLY A 168 -3.83 -9.60 -7.07
N LEU A 169 -3.84 -8.26 -6.96
CA LEU A 169 -2.94 -7.55 -6.06
C LEU A 169 -3.24 -7.88 -4.60
N LEU A 170 -4.51 -7.91 -4.20
CA LEU A 170 -4.89 -8.28 -2.84
C LEU A 170 -4.41 -9.70 -2.53
N ALA A 171 -4.66 -10.66 -3.41
CA ALA A 171 -4.20 -12.04 -3.23
C ALA A 171 -2.67 -12.14 -3.09
N LEU A 172 -1.92 -11.44 -3.95
CA LEU A 172 -0.47 -11.36 -3.87
C LEU A 172 0.00 -10.83 -2.50
N MET A 173 -0.58 -9.72 -2.02
CA MET A 173 -0.24 -9.15 -0.73
C MET A 173 -0.59 -10.08 0.44
N LEU A 174 -1.75 -10.74 0.42
CA LEU A 174 -2.17 -11.67 1.48
C LEU A 174 -1.26 -12.89 1.56
N LEU A 175 -0.97 -13.54 0.43
CA LEU A 175 -0.07 -14.70 0.37
C LEU A 175 1.37 -14.33 0.74
N THR A 176 1.75 -13.08 0.49
CA THR A 176 3.03 -12.54 0.94
C THR A 176 2.98 -12.30 2.45
N GLU A 177 2.01 -11.55 2.98
CA GLU A 177 1.92 -11.25 4.41
C GLU A 177 1.76 -12.51 5.28
N ALA A 178 1.09 -13.56 4.77
CA ALA A 178 0.90 -14.82 5.50
C ALA A 178 2.21 -15.44 6.02
N ARG A 179 3.32 -15.22 5.31
CA ARG A 179 4.64 -15.80 5.63
C ARG A 179 5.45 -14.95 6.59
N ARG A 180 4.93 -13.80 7.01
CA ARG A 180 5.70 -12.73 7.68
C ARG A 180 6.44 -13.20 8.94
N THR A 181 5.83 -14.08 9.73
CA THR A 181 6.41 -14.67 10.95
C THR A 181 7.58 -15.63 10.69
N ALA A 182 7.65 -16.23 9.49
CA ALA A 182 8.66 -17.22 9.14
C ALA A 182 9.88 -16.64 8.39
N ARG A 183 9.86 -15.35 8.03
CA ARG A 183 10.88 -14.72 7.17
C ARG A 183 12.18 -14.37 7.85
N VAL A 184 12.12 -14.16 9.15
CA VAL A 184 13.25 -13.73 9.95
C VAL A 184 13.42 -14.73 11.08
N SER A 185 14.61 -15.31 11.19
CA SER A 185 14.93 -16.25 12.26
C SER A 185 14.93 -15.56 13.62
N ALA A 186 15.04 -16.34 14.70
CA ALA A 186 15.27 -15.80 16.04
C ALA A 186 16.61 -15.02 16.14
N SER A 187 17.59 -15.32 15.27
CA SER A 187 18.87 -14.60 15.16
C SER A 187 18.76 -13.29 14.36
N GLY A 188 17.62 -12.99 13.73
CA GLY A 188 17.42 -11.78 12.92
C GLY A 188 17.84 -11.92 11.46
N GLU A 189 18.14 -13.14 11.00
CA GLU A 189 18.59 -13.42 9.64
C GLU A 189 17.41 -13.73 8.72
N LEU A 190 17.53 -13.39 7.44
CA LEU A 190 16.52 -13.72 6.43
C LEU A 190 16.53 -15.24 6.17
N VAL A 191 15.34 -15.84 6.18
CA VAL A 191 15.13 -17.28 5.94
C VAL A 191 14.64 -17.48 4.51
N THR A 192 15.31 -18.35 3.74
CA THR A 192 14.90 -18.65 2.36
C THR A 192 13.58 -19.40 2.35
N LEU A 193 12.81 -19.26 1.26
CA LEU A 193 11.43 -19.75 1.21
C LEU A 193 11.29 -21.27 1.47
N ASP A 194 12.28 -22.05 1.07
CA ASP A 194 12.35 -23.50 1.27
C ASP A 194 12.67 -23.90 2.72
N GLU A 195 13.32 -23.03 3.47
CA GLU A 195 13.68 -23.22 4.89
C GLU A 195 12.62 -22.65 5.86
N GLN A 196 11.65 -21.87 5.37
CA GLN A 196 10.61 -21.28 6.20
C GLN A 196 9.70 -22.37 6.80
N ASP A 197 9.47 -22.27 8.12
CA ASP A 197 8.45 -23.09 8.78
C ASP A 197 7.05 -22.74 8.25
N ARG A 198 6.51 -23.61 7.39
CA ARG A 198 5.17 -23.48 6.80
C ARG A 198 4.06 -23.60 7.84
N GLY A 199 4.32 -24.26 8.97
CA GLY A 199 3.37 -24.35 10.09
C GLY A 199 3.15 -23.01 10.80
N ALA A 200 4.11 -22.09 10.69
CA ALA A 200 4.03 -20.75 11.27
C ALA A 200 3.30 -19.73 10.39
N TRP A 201 2.85 -20.11 9.19
CA TRP A 201 2.17 -19.22 8.27
C TRP A 201 0.72 -18.94 8.70
N ASP A 202 0.24 -17.72 8.42
CA ASP A 202 -1.14 -17.35 8.70
C ASP A 202 -2.11 -18.06 7.74
N ALA A 203 -2.74 -19.12 8.25
CA ALA A 203 -3.67 -19.94 7.47
C ALA A 203 -4.90 -19.17 6.96
N ALA A 204 -5.34 -18.12 7.65
CA ALA A 204 -6.50 -17.33 7.22
C ALA A 204 -6.13 -16.46 6.01
N LEU A 205 -4.97 -15.80 6.05
CA LEU A 205 -4.45 -15.02 4.91
C LEU A 205 -4.16 -15.93 3.71
N VAL A 206 -3.59 -17.13 3.94
CA VAL A 206 -3.40 -18.14 2.89
C VAL A 206 -4.74 -18.51 2.27
N ALA A 207 -5.72 -18.93 3.08
CA ALA A 207 -7.03 -19.37 2.60
C ALA A 207 -7.73 -18.28 1.77
N GLU A 208 -7.67 -17.03 2.20
CA GLU A 208 -8.27 -15.91 1.48
C GLU A 208 -7.53 -15.61 0.16
N GLY A 209 -6.21 -15.52 0.17
CA GLY A 209 -5.41 -15.29 -1.03
C GLY A 209 -5.66 -16.38 -2.08
N HIS A 210 -5.73 -17.63 -1.64
CA HIS A 210 -6.10 -18.76 -2.48
C HIS A 210 -7.51 -18.67 -3.07
N ARG A 211 -8.49 -18.23 -2.27
CA ARG A 211 -9.86 -18.06 -2.73
C ARG A 211 -9.93 -17.02 -3.85
N LEU A 212 -9.29 -15.86 -3.67
CA LEU A 212 -9.24 -14.81 -4.68
C LEU A 212 -8.59 -15.29 -5.98
N VAL A 213 -7.46 -16.00 -5.91
CA VAL A 213 -6.80 -16.59 -7.09
C VAL A 213 -7.74 -17.56 -7.81
N ARG A 214 -8.40 -18.46 -7.08
CA ARG A 214 -9.34 -19.44 -7.68
C ARG A 214 -10.54 -18.77 -8.34
N GLU A 215 -11.15 -17.78 -7.68
CA GLU A 215 -12.27 -17.01 -8.23
C GLU A 215 -11.88 -16.33 -9.55
N ARG A 216 -10.69 -15.74 -9.62
CA ARG A 216 -10.19 -15.10 -10.85
C ARG A 216 -9.83 -16.09 -11.95
N LEU A 217 -9.28 -17.26 -11.62
CA LEU A 217 -9.05 -18.33 -12.59
C LEU A 217 -10.36 -18.87 -13.18
N ALA A 218 -11.41 -18.99 -12.34
CA ALA A 218 -12.71 -19.47 -12.77
C ALA A 218 -13.43 -18.52 -13.74
N ALA A 219 -13.12 -17.22 -13.70
CA ALA A 219 -13.70 -16.21 -14.59
C ALA A 219 -13.29 -16.38 -16.06
N ARG A 220 -12.27 -17.19 -16.38
CA ARG A 220 -11.77 -17.47 -17.75
C ARG A 220 -11.43 -16.21 -18.57
N VAL A 221 -11.07 -15.13 -17.90
CA VAL A 221 -10.51 -13.92 -18.51
C VAL A 221 -8.98 -14.00 -18.47
N ALA A 222 -8.32 -13.50 -19.51
CA ALA A 222 -6.85 -13.46 -19.54
C ALA A 222 -6.30 -12.71 -18.31
N PRO A 223 -5.36 -13.30 -17.55
CA PRO A 223 -4.88 -12.70 -16.32
C PRO A 223 -3.96 -11.50 -16.58
N GLY A 224 -4.09 -10.46 -15.76
CA GLY A 224 -3.13 -9.38 -15.69
C GLY A 224 -1.88 -9.71 -14.87
N ARG A 225 -1.01 -8.71 -14.68
CA ARG A 225 0.28 -8.84 -14.01
C ARG A 225 0.13 -9.35 -12.58
N TYR A 226 -0.73 -8.72 -11.79
CA TYR A 226 -0.88 -9.06 -10.38
C TYR A 226 -1.55 -10.42 -10.19
N GLN A 227 -2.47 -10.79 -11.07
CA GLN A 227 -3.06 -12.14 -11.08
C GLN A 227 -1.99 -13.22 -11.30
N ILE A 228 -1.06 -13.00 -12.25
CA ILE A 228 0.05 -13.94 -12.50
C ILE A 228 0.96 -14.05 -11.27
N LEU A 229 1.37 -12.92 -10.69
CA LEU A 229 2.22 -12.92 -9.50
C LEU A 229 1.55 -13.60 -8.30
N ALA A 230 0.25 -13.39 -8.12
CA ALA A 230 -0.54 -14.04 -7.08
C ALA A 230 -0.63 -15.56 -7.31
N ALA A 231 -0.85 -16.00 -8.56
CA ALA A 231 -0.89 -17.42 -8.90
C ALA A 231 0.45 -18.12 -8.61
N ILE A 232 1.59 -17.47 -8.92
CA ILE A 232 2.92 -17.99 -8.56
C ILE A 232 3.05 -18.14 -7.04
N ASN A 233 2.66 -17.11 -6.27
CA ASN A 233 2.70 -17.18 -4.81
C ASN A 233 1.73 -18.23 -4.25
N ALA A 234 0.59 -18.47 -4.89
CA ALA A 234 -0.36 -19.50 -4.51
C ALA A 234 0.25 -20.90 -4.66
N VAL A 235 1.03 -21.15 -5.73
CA VAL A 235 1.74 -22.44 -5.89
C VAL A 235 2.71 -22.66 -4.73
N HIS A 236 3.53 -21.65 -4.40
CA HIS A 236 4.46 -21.75 -3.27
C HIS A 236 3.77 -21.96 -1.92
N THR A 237 2.58 -21.38 -1.75
CA THR A 237 1.83 -21.48 -0.49
C THR A 237 0.96 -22.74 -0.40
N SER A 238 0.78 -23.46 -1.52
CA SER A 238 0.13 -24.78 -1.57
C SER A 238 1.09 -25.95 -1.42
N ALA A 239 2.37 -25.74 -1.80
CA ALA A 239 3.40 -26.76 -1.69
C ALA A 239 3.65 -27.08 -0.21
N ARG A 240 3.44 -28.35 0.16
CA ARG A 240 3.76 -28.87 1.50
C ARG A 240 5.22 -29.24 1.57
#